data_AF-A0A165UMN1-F1
#
_entry.id   AF-A0A165UMN1-F1
#
_cell.length_a   1.000
_cell.length_b   1.000
_cell.length_c   1.000
_cell.angle_alpha   90.00
_cell.angle_beta   90.00
_cell.angle_gamma   90.00
#
_symmetry.space_group_name_H-M   'P 1'
#
loop_
_entity.id
_entity.type
_entity.pdbx_description
1 polymer ?
#
loop_
_entity_poly.entity_id
_entity_poly.type
_entity_poly.pdbx_seq_one_letter_code
_entity_poly.pdbx_strand_id
1 'polypeptide(L)'
;MPSSKLGPFYLAPDVMPAHALTFFYAAFIGITLYNYINFIQPYILTEHLQIPEDQQGAITGNLVFLSELMLLFACGVARLLVDTVDRRAVFAIGFLILGAGFAIYGHVESE
;
A
#
# COMPACT_ATOMS: atom_id res chain seq x y z
N MET A 1 4.32 34.99 2.59
CA MET A 1 5.36 34.12 2.01
C MET A 1 4.77 33.49 0.75
N PRO A 2 5.46 33.44 -0.39
CA PRO A 2 4.83 33.09 -1.65
C PRO A 2 4.34 31.63 -1.60
N SER A 3 3.03 31.44 -1.81
CA SER A 3 2.42 30.11 -1.98
C SER A 3 3.10 29.43 -3.16
N SER A 4 3.84 28.36 -2.89
CA SER A 4 4.42 27.54 -3.95
C SER A 4 3.27 26.84 -4.68
N LYS A 5 3.25 26.93 -6.01
CA LYS A 5 2.25 26.25 -6.84
C LYS A 5 2.87 24.99 -7.43
N LEU A 6 2.09 23.91 -7.47
CA LEU A 6 2.42 22.70 -8.23
C LEU A 6 1.29 22.49 -9.25
N GLY A 7 1.49 22.95 -10.48
CA GLY A 7 0.45 22.93 -11.51
C GLY A 7 -0.80 23.73 -11.06
N PRO A 8 -2.01 23.13 -11.02
CA PRO A 8 -3.24 23.79 -10.56
C PRO A 8 -3.40 23.82 -9.03
N PHE A 9 -2.53 23.14 -8.27
CA PHE A 9 -2.67 22.99 -6.82
C PHE A 9 -1.86 24.05 -6.05
N TYR A 10 -2.49 24.63 -5.03
CA TYR A 10 -1.85 25.54 -4.08
C TYR A 10 -1.25 24.75 -2.92
N LEU A 11 0.04 24.92 -2.64
CA LEU A 11 0.69 24.23 -1.53
C LEU A 11 0.54 25.05 -0.24
N ALA A 12 0.47 24.32 0.88
CA ALA A 12 0.54 24.90 2.21
C ALA A 12 1.83 25.73 2.38
N PRO A 13 1.82 26.80 3.19
CA PRO A 13 2.86 27.84 3.21
C PRO A 13 4.28 27.43 3.66
N ASP A 14 4.60 26.13 3.73
CA ASP A 14 5.91 25.61 4.10
C ASP A 14 6.29 24.32 3.32
N VAL A 15 5.48 23.94 2.32
CA VAL A 15 5.71 22.71 1.54
C VAL A 15 6.35 23.06 0.20
N MET A 16 7.57 22.58 -0.01
CA MET A 16 8.23 22.65 -1.30
C MET A 16 7.52 21.75 -2.33
N PRO A 17 7.43 22.17 -3.61
CA PRO A 17 6.82 21.36 -4.67
C PRO A 17 7.50 20.00 -4.87
N ALA A 18 8.81 19.90 -4.55
CA ALA A 18 9.53 18.63 -4.56
C ALA A 18 8.94 17.59 -3.58
N HIS A 19 8.57 17.99 -2.36
CA HIS A 19 7.95 17.08 -1.39
C HIS A 19 6.60 16.56 -1.88
N ALA A 20 5.82 17.42 -2.54
CA ALA A 20 4.54 17.02 -3.12
C ALA A 20 4.74 16.01 -4.25
N LEU A 21 5.70 16.23 -5.15
CA LEU A 21 6.02 15.27 -6.22
C LEU A 21 6.51 13.93 -5.68
N THR A 22 7.41 13.93 -4.70
CA THR A 22 7.88 12.69 -4.06
C THR A 22 6.73 11.94 -3.40
N PHE A 23 5.79 12.66 -2.74
CA PHE A 23 4.61 12.05 -2.17
C PHE A 23 3.69 11.44 -3.24
N PHE A 24 3.44 12.14 -4.35
CA PHE A 24 2.64 11.59 -5.46
C PHE A 24 3.29 10.36 -6.08
N TYR A 25 4.61 10.40 -6.29
CA TYR A 25 5.36 9.26 -6.82
C TYR A 25 5.30 8.06 -5.88
N ALA A 26 5.53 8.29 -4.59
CA ALA A 26 5.39 7.28 -3.54
C ALA A 26 3.98 6.66 -3.54
N ALA A 27 2.93 7.48 -3.49
CA ALA A 27 1.54 7.01 -3.50
C ALA A 27 1.21 6.20 -4.76
N PHE A 28 1.69 6.64 -5.93
CA PHE A 28 1.52 5.94 -7.20
C PHE A 28 2.15 4.54 -7.15
N ILE A 29 3.41 4.42 -6.76
CA ILE A 29 4.09 3.12 -6.67
C ILE A 29 3.40 2.22 -5.64
N GLY A 30 3.02 2.76 -4.47
CA GLY A 30 2.35 2.00 -3.42
C GLY A 30 1.03 1.40 -3.88
N ILE A 31 0.16 2.19 -4.55
CA ILE A 31 -1.14 1.69 -5.01
C ILE A 31 -1.02 0.72 -6.18
N THR A 32 -0.05 0.93 -7.09
CA THR A 32 0.22 0.00 -8.19
C THR A 32 0.65 -1.36 -7.66
N LEU A 33 1.58 -1.38 -6.71
CA LEU A 33 2.06 -2.60 -6.07
C LEU A 33 0.95 -3.33 -5.31
N TYR A 34 0.12 -2.60 -4.56
CA TYR A 34 -1.03 -3.17 -3.87
C TYR A 34 -2.03 -3.83 -4.83
N ASN A 35 -2.36 -3.15 -5.93
CA ASN A 35 -3.28 -3.68 -6.93
C ASN A 35 -2.70 -4.93 -7.63
N TYR A 36 -1.39 -4.92 -7.93
CA TYR A 36 -0.71 -6.07 -8.53
C TYR A 36 -0.83 -7.34 -7.67
N ILE A 37 -0.66 -7.25 -6.35
CA ILE A 37 -0.86 -8.41 -5.46
C ILE A 37 -2.29 -8.95 -5.56
N ASN A 38 -3.29 -8.06 -5.52
CA ASN A 38 -4.70 -8.48 -5.61
C ASN A 38 -5.01 -9.12 -6.97
N PHE A 39 -4.35 -8.66 -8.04
CA PHE A 39 -4.51 -9.22 -9.38
C PHE A 39 -3.88 -10.62 -9.51
N ILE A 40 -2.69 -10.85 -8.93
CA ILE A 40 -1.99 -12.14 -9.04
C ILE A 40 -2.49 -13.19 -8.02
N GLN A 41 -3.17 -12.76 -6.96
CA GLN A 41 -3.72 -13.63 -5.92
C GLN A 41 -4.43 -14.90 -6.45
N PRO A 42 -5.39 -14.84 -7.39
CA PRO A 42 -6.04 -16.04 -7.93
C PRO A 42 -5.10 -16.94 -8.73
N TYR A 43 -4.10 -16.39 -9.42
CA TYR A 43 -3.11 -17.17 -10.18
C TYR A 43 -2.31 -18.10 -9.28
N ILE A 44 -1.91 -17.62 -8.10
CA ILE A 44 -1.15 -18.39 -7.12
C ILE A 44 -2.00 -19.50 -6.50
N LEU A 45 -3.29 -19.23 -6.26
CA LEU A 45 -4.24 -20.25 -5.78
C LEU A 45 -4.43 -21.40 -6.78
N THR A 46 -4.39 -21.09 -8.08
CA THR A 46 -4.52 -22.10 -9.15
C THR A 46 -3.23 -22.90 -9.34
N GLU A 47 -2.10 -22.23 -9.53
CA GLU A 47 -0.85 -22.88 -9.95
C GLU A 47 -0.11 -23.55 -8.77
N HIS A 48 -0.11 -22.96 -7.57
CA HIS A 48 0.61 -23.54 -6.41
C HIS A 48 -0.25 -24.46 -5.53
N LEU A 49 -1.57 -24.28 -5.46
CA LEU A 49 -2.44 -25.09 -4.60
C LEU A 49 -3.36 -26.08 -5.36
N GLN A 50 -3.38 -26.06 -6.70
CA GLN A 50 -4.21 -26.94 -7.54
C GLN A 50 -5.71 -26.95 -7.16
N ILE A 51 -6.23 -25.84 -6.64
CA ILE A 51 -7.63 -25.76 -6.21
C ILE A 51 -8.54 -25.57 -7.43
N PRO A 52 -9.59 -26.38 -7.60
CA PRO A 52 -10.53 -26.23 -8.71
C PRO A 52 -11.22 -24.86 -8.68
N GLU A 53 -11.33 -24.20 -9.85
CA GLU A 53 -11.87 -22.84 -10.01
C GLU A 53 -13.24 -22.62 -9.36
N ASP A 54 -14.06 -23.67 -9.26
CA ASP A 54 -15.40 -23.64 -8.63
C ASP A 54 -15.36 -23.19 -7.15
N GLN A 55 -14.28 -23.48 -6.41
CA GLN A 55 -14.14 -23.08 -5.00
C GLN A 55 -13.29 -21.82 -4.81
N GLN A 56 -12.63 -21.34 -5.87
CA GLN A 56 -11.72 -20.19 -5.78
C GLN A 56 -12.45 -18.87 -5.50
N GLY A 57 -13.70 -18.71 -5.95
CA GLY A 57 -14.50 -17.52 -5.67
C GLY A 57 -14.75 -17.31 -4.18
N ALA A 58 -15.06 -18.38 -3.45
CA ALA A 58 -15.31 -18.32 -2.01
C ALA A 58 -14.01 -18.07 -1.21
N ILE A 59 -12.91 -18.72 -1.60
CA ILE A 59 -11.61 -18.56 -0.93
C ILE A 59 -11.03 -17.16 -1.18
N THR A 60 -11.04 -16.70 -2.43
CA THR A 60 -10.59 -15.36 -2.80
C THR A 60 -11.44 -14.29 -2.13
N GLY A 61 -12.77 -14.48 -2.08
CA GLY A 61 -13.68 -13.58 -1.37
C GLY A 61 -13.36 -13.47 0.13
N ASN A 62 -13.07 -14.58 0.80
CA ASN A 62 -12.69 -14.57 2.22
C ASN A 62 -11.30 -13.93 2.44
N LEU A 63 -10.34 -14.17 1.56
CA LEU A 63 -9.02 -13.53 1.61
C LEU A 63 -9.12 -12.02 1.45
N VAL A 64 -9.92 -11.53 0.49
CA VAL A 64 -10.16 -10.10 0.29
C VAL A 64 -10.88 -9.51 1.51
N PHE A 65 -11.89 -10.20 2.05
CA PHE A 65 -12.57 -9.75 3.26
C PHE A 65 -11.61 -9.60 4.45
N LEU A 66 -10.73 -10.58 4.68
CA LEU A 66 -9.74 -10.53 5.74
C LEU A 66 -8.70 -9.43 5.48
N SER A 67 -8.24 -9.25 4.24
CA SER A 67 -7.27 -8.21 3.90
C SER A 67 -7.86 -6.81 4.11
N GLU A 68 -9.15 -6.62 3.83
CA GLU A 68 -9.85 -5.36 4.02
C GLU A 68 -10.09 -5.06 5.51
N LEU A 69 -10.38 -6.08 6.33
CA LEU A 69 -10.43 -5.95 7.79
C LEU A 69 -9.06 -5.54 8.36
N MET A 70 -7.98 -6.18 7.90
CA MET A 70 -6.61 -5.83 8.30
C MET A 70 -6.24 -4.42 7.84
N LEU A 71 -6.66 -4.02 6.64
CA LEU A 71 -6.47 -2.67 6.12
C LEU A 71 -7.16 -1.62 7.01
N LEU A 72 -8.43 -1.86 7.39
CA LEU A 72 -9.16 -0.96 8.30
C LEU A 72 -8.47 -0.85 9.66
N PHE A 73 -8.01 -1.97 10.20
CA PHE A 73 -7.24 -1.99 11.45
C PHE A 73 -5.93 -1.20 11.32
N ALA A 74 -5.15 -1.45 10.26
CA ALA A 74 -3.90 -0.75 9.98
C ALA A 74 -4.13 0.75 9.76
N CYS A 75 -5.19 1.16 9.07
CA CYS A 75 -5.60 2.55 8.92
C CYS A 75 -5.92 3.19 10.27
N GLY A 76 -6.56 2.47 11.19
CA GLY A 76 -6.81 2.94 12.55
C GLY A 76 -5.51 3.21 13.32
N VAL A 77 -4.58 2.23 13.32
CA VAL A 77 -3.27 2.37 13.96
C VAL A 77 -2.46 3.50 13.34
N ALA A 78 -2.39 3.56 12.01
CA ALA A 78 -1.66 4.61 11.30
C ALA A 78 -2.22 6.00 11.60
N ARG A 79 -3.53 6.14 11.72
CA ARG A 79 -4.17 7.42 12.08
C ARG A 79 -3.79 7.86 13.50
N LEU A 80 -3.80 6.95 14.46
CA LEU A 80 -3.36 7.22 15.84
C LEU A 80 -1.86 7.60 15.90
N LEU A 81 -1.03 6.95 15.08
CA LEU A 81 0.40 7.27 14.99
C LEU A 81 0.65 8.65 14.37
N VAL A 82 -0.13 9.08 13.38
CA VAL A 82 -0.01 10.42 12.79
C VAL A 82 -0.33 11.53 13.79
N ASP A 83 -1.20 11.27 14.76
CA ASP A 83 -1.57 12.26 15.78
C ASP A 83 -0.46 12.43 16.84
N THR A 84 0.46 11.49 16.95
CA THR A 84 1.51 11.46 17.99
C THR A 84 2.93 11.62 17.43
N VAL A 85 3.14 11.30 16.16
CA VAL A 85 4.46 11.28 15.50
C VAL A 85 4.41 12.16 14.25
N ASP A 86 5.53 12.84 13.95
CA ASP A 86 5.71 13.60 12.71
C ASP A 86 5.27 12.78 11.47
N ARG A 87 4.38 13.37 10.65
CA ARG A 87 3.83 12.72 9.43
C ARG A 87 4.92 12.11 8.55
N ARG A 88 6.09 12.75 8.47
CA ARG A 88 7.23 12.28 7.67
C ARG A 88 7.74 10.92 8.14
N ALA A 89 7.83 10.69 9.46
CA ALA A 89 8.28 9.42 10.01
C ALA A 89 7.24 8.31 9.77
N VAL A 90 5.95 8.61 9.88
CA VAL A 90 4.89 7.63 9.58
C VAL A 90 4.94 7.17 8.12
N PHE A 91 5.17 8.09 7.18
CA PHE A 91 5.36 7.72 5.77
C PHE A 91 6.60 6.84 5.56
N ALA A 92 7.74 7.20 6.15
CA ALA A 92 8.96 6.41 6.03
C ALA A 92 8.80 4.99 6.59
N ILE A 93 8.19 4.84 7.77
CA ILE A 93 7.91 3.54 8.39
C ILE A 93 6.96 2.71 7.51
N GLY A 94 5.90 3.33 6.98
CA GLY A 94 4.97 2.66 6.07
C GLY A 94 5.67 2.11 4.82
N PHE A 95 6.57 2.89 4.21
CA PHE A 95 7.36 2.44 3.06
C PHE A 95 8.35 1.33 3.41
N LEU A 96 8.97 1.38 4.59
CA LEU A 96 9.85 0.31 5.05
C LEU A 96 9.10 -1.00 5.26
N ILE A 97 7.91 -0.94 5.87
CA ILE A 97 7.03 -2.11 6.06
C ILE A 97 6.62 -2.67 4.69
N LEU A 98 6.22 -1.79 3.75
CA LEU A 98 5.86 -2.21 2.39
C LEU A 98 7.03 -2.91 1.70
N GLY A 99 8.22 -2.30 1.71
CA GLY A 99 9.42 -2.88 1.10
C GLY A 99 9.83 -4.21 1.74
N ALA A 100 9.77 -4.31 3.06
CA ALA A 100 10.04 -5.56 3.77
C ALA A 100 9.02 -6.65 3.42
N GLY A 101 7.73 -6.31 3.35
CA GLY A 101 6.67 -7.24 2.94
C GLY A 101 6.90 -7.80 1.55
N PHE A 102 7.25 -6.96 0.58
CA PHE A 102 7.59 -7.41 -0.78
C PHE A 102 8.85 -8.26 -0.84
N ALA A 103 9.88 -7.93 -0.05
CA ALA A 103 11.10 -8.73 0.01
C ALA A 103 10.83 -10.14 0.56
N ILE A 104 10.01 -10.25 1.59
CA ILE A 104 9.60 -11.55 2.16
C ILE A 104 8.76 -12.34 1.16
N TYR A 105 7.78 -11.68 0.53
CA TYR A 105 6.92 -12.30 -0.47
C TYR A 105 7.73 -12.87 -1.64
N GLY A 106 8.70 -12.10 -2.16
CA GLY A 106 9.59 -12.55 -3.22
C GLY A 106 10.50 -13.73 -2.81
N HIS A 107 10.82 -13.87 -1.52
CA HIS A 107 11.59 -15.01 -1.03
C HIS A 107 10.77 -16.31 -0.99
N VAL A 108 9.50 -16.21 -0.59
CA VAL A 108 8.58 -17.37 -0.55
C VAL A 108 8.27 -17.89 -1.95
N GLU A 109 8.14 -17.01 -2.94
CA GLU A 109 7.90 -17.39 -4.34
C GLU A 109 9.14 -18.00 -5.03
N SER A 110 10.34 -17.82 -4.46
CA SER A 110 11.59 -18.29 -5.06
C SER A 110 11.99 -19.73 -4.69
N GLU A 111 11.20 -20.41 -3.86
CA GLU A 111 11.34 -21.83 -3.48
C GLU A 111 10.16 -22.66 -4.01
#